data_AF-A0A7L0WS17-F1
#
_entry.id   AF-A0A7L0WS17-F1
#
_cell.length_a   1.000
_cell.length_b   1.000
_cell.length_c   1.000
_cell.angle_alpha   90.00
_cell.angle_beta   90.00
_cell.angle_gamma   90.00
#
_symmetry.space_group_name_H-M   'P 1'
#
loop_
_entity.id
_entity.type
_entity.pdbx_description
1 polymer ?
#
loop_
_entity_poly.entity_id
_entity_poly.type
_entity_poly.pdbx_seq_one_letter_code
_entity_poly.pdbx_strand_id
1 'polypeptide(L)'
;IENMKNMCNSRMKRLDSSTCLHAVGDKAVEFFFASDASAIIEHTNRVIFLEDDDIAAVTDGKLSIHRLERSASGDPSRAIQTLQMELQQIMKGNFSAFMQKEIFEQPESVVNTMRGRV
;
A
#
# COMPACT_ATOMS: atom_id res chain seq x y z
N ILE A 1 -24.78 13.94 40.67
CA ILE A 1 -23.83 14.33 39.59
C ILE A 1 -23.06 13.11 39.03
N GLU A 2 -23.37 11.88 39.48
CA GLU A 2 -22.64 10.67 39.04
C GLU A 2 -23.28 9.89 37.88
N ASN A 3 -24.44 10.30 37.35
CA ASN A 3 -25.19 9.53 36.34
C ASN A 3 -24.98 9.97 34.87
N MET A 4 -23.83 10.57 34.51
CA MET A 4 -23.59 11.05 33.14
C MET A 4 -22.17 10.79 32.60
N LYS A 5 -21.40 9.90 33.23
CA LYS A 5 -20.02 9.54 32.77
C LYS A 5 -19.85 8.11 32.25
N ASN A 6 -20.88 7.26 32.33
CA ASN A 6 -20.77 5.85 31.93
C ASN A 6 -21.22 5.55 30.49
N MET A 7 -21.41 6.57 29.65
CA MET A 7 -22.01 6.40 28.31
C MET A 7 -21.01 6.38 27.13
N CYS A 8 -19.69 6.30 27.38
CA CYS A 8 -18.72 6.44 26.28
C CYS A 8 -17.44 5.59 26.40
N ASN A 9 -17.51 4.34 26.89
CA ASN A 9 -16.30 3.51 26.88
C ASN A 9 -16.48 2.02 26.57
N SER A 10 -17.52 1.66 25.82
CA SER A 10 -17.50 0.43 25.02
C SER A 10 -16.95 0.76 23.62
N ARG A 11 -15.67 1.12 23.53
CA ARG A 11 -15.00 1.21 22.24
C ARG A 11 -14.96 -0.22 21.69
N MET A 12 -15.92 -0.55 20.82
CA MET A 12 -16.07 -1.87 20.19
C MET A 12 -14.70 -2.32 19.70
N LYS A 13 -14.10 -3.32 20.37
CA LYS A 13 -12.98 -4.06 19.80
C LYS A 13 -13.56 -4.82 18.61
N ARG A 14 -13.48 -4.23 17.41
CA ARG A 14 -13.83 -4.92 16.17
C ARG A 14 -12.88 -6.11 16.06
N LEU A 15 -13.44 -7.31 16.24
CA LEU A 15 -12.71 -8.58 16.29
C LEU A 15 -12.31 -9.08 14.88
N ASP A 16 -12.48 -8.26 13.84
CA ASP A 16 -12.45 -8.65 12.43
C ASP A 16 -11.24 -8.07 11.67
N SER A 17 -10.09 -7.92 12.34
CA SER A 17 -8.84 -7.52 11.66
C SER A 17 -8.22 -8.72 10.97
N SER A 18 -8.28 -8.74 9.63
CA SER A 18 -7.74 -9.81 8.79
C SER A 18 -6.21 -9.72 8.65
N THR A 19 -5.65 -8.51 8.74
CA THR A 19 -4.21 -8.24 8.81
C THR A 19 -3.93 -7.07 9.73
N CYS A 20 -2.95 -7.19 10.64
CA CYS A 20 -2.49 -6.10 11.48
C CYS A 20 -0.97 -5.91 11.33
N LEU A 21 -0.56 -4.75 10.80
CA LEU A 21 0.83 -4.36 10.70
C LEU A 21 1.15 -3.39 11.84
N HIS A 22 2.19 -3.74 12.59
CA HIS A 22 2.68 -2.96 13.72
C HIS A 22 4.19 -2.76 13.57
N ALA A 23 4.68 -1.66 14.13
CA ALA A 23 6.10 -1.41 14.25
C ALA A 23 6.79 -2.56 15.00
N VAL A 24 7.86 -3.11 14.43
CA VAL A 24 8.74 -4.08 15.10
C VAL A 24 9.89 -3.27 15.72
N GLY A 25 9.81 -3.01 17.03
CA GLY A 25 10.83 -2.28 17.81
C GLY A 25 10.53 -0.78 18.06
N ASP A 26 11.53 -0.03 18.56
CA ASP A 26 11.46 1.41 18.89
C ASP A 26 11.48 2.34 17.66
N LYS A 27 11.30 1.81 16.45
CA LYS A 27 11.33 2.61 15.23
C LYS A 27 9.95 3.18 14.94
N ALA A 28 9.89 4.50 14.77
CA ALA A 28 8.70 5.16 14.25
C ALA A 28 8.34 4.59 12.87
N VAL A 29 7.05 4.30 12.67
CA VAL A 29 6.51 3.81 11.39
C VAL A 29 5.62 4.87 10.79
N GLU A 30 5.84 5.14 9.52
CA GLU A 30 5.04 6.06 8.72
C GLU A 30 4.23 5.25 7.70
N PHE A 31 2.98 5.65 7.49
CA PHE A 31 2.08 5.04 6.52
C PHE A 31 1.69 6.10 5.48
N PHE A 32 1.85 5.77 4.20
CA PHE A 32 1.45 6.63 3.08
C PHE A 32 0.27 6.01 2.36
N PHE A 33 -0.73 6.83 2.04
CA PHE A 33 -1.89 6.44 1.24
C PHE A 33 -1.82 7.17 -0.10
N ALA A 34 -1.87 6.41 -1.18
CA ALA A 34 -1.87 6.94 -2.54
C ALA A 34 -2.75 6.08 -3.44
N SER A 35 -3.32 6.69 -4.47
CA SER A 35 -4.07 5.98 -5.50
C SER A 35 -3.18 5.23 -6.48
N ASP A 36 -1.93 5.68 -6.63
CA ASP A 36 -0.95 5.10 -7.53
C ASP A 36 0.40 4.93 -6.84
N ALA A 37 1.13 3.88 -7.25
CA ALA A 37 2.43 3.53 -6.67
C ALA A 37 3.52 4.57 -6.98
N SER A 38 3.42 5.30 -8.09
CA SER A 38 4.43 6.29 -8.48
C SER A 38 4.57 7.44 -7.49
N ALA A 39 3.50 7.77 -6.75
CA ALA A 39 3.50 8.85 -5.78
C ALA A 39 4.28 8.52 -4.49
N ILE A 40 4.48 7.23 -4.19
CA ILE A 40 5.09 6.78 -2.93
C ILE A 40 6.44 6.10 -3.11
N ILE A 41 6.80 5.76 -4.36
CA ILE A 41 8.04 5.03 -4.69
C ILE A 41 9.31 5.77 -4.22
N GLU A 42 9.26 7.11 -4.12
CA GLU A 42 10.35 7.94 -3.61
C GLU A 42 10.61 7.71 -2.11
N HIS A 43 9.59 7.31 -1.36
CA HIS A 43 9.65 7.12 0.08
C HIS A 43 9.73 5.64 0.49
N THR A 44 9.05 4.75 -0.23
CA THR A 44 9.02 3.31 0.08
C THR A 44 8.78 2.46 -1.16
N ASN A 45 9.44 1.31 -1.23
CA ASN A 45 9.18 0.28 -2.23
C ASN A 45 8.27 -0.84 -1.73
N ARG A 46 7.83 -0.77 -0.46
CA ARG A 46 6.94 -1.76 0.16
C ARG A 46 5.52 -1.21 0.15
N VAL A 47 4.63 -1.92 -0.55
CA VAL A 47 3.24 -1.49 -0.76
C VAL A 47 2.27 -2.62 -0.45
N ILE A 48 1.05 -2.26 -0.12
CA ILE A 48 -0.07 -3.17 0.07
C ILE A 48 -1.17 -2.68 -0.84
N PHE A 49 -1.56 -3.49 -1.81
CA PHE A 49 -2.71 -3.20 -2.64
C PHE A 49 -3.98 -3.60 -1.88
N LEU A 50 -4.89 -2.64 -1.74
CA LEU A 50 -6.23 -2.90 -1.22
C LEU A 50 -7.08 -3.46 -2.36
N GLU A 51 -7.88 -4.47 -2.06
CA GLU A 51 -8.90 -4.98 -2.97
C GLU A 51 -10.24 -4.26 -2.74
N ASP A 52 -11.22 -4.58 -3.58
CA ASP A 52 -12.59 -4.14 -3.38
C ASP A 52 -13.12 -4.58 -2.00
N ASP A 53 -13.87 -3.68 -1.37
CA ASP A 53 -14.42 -3.81 -0.02
C ASP A 53 -13.40 -3.92 1.12
N ASP A 54 -12.12 -3.65 0.85
CA ASP A 54 -11.12 -3.48 1.90
C ASP A 54 -11.23 -2.09 2.55
N ILE A 55 -11.22 -2.10 3.88
CA ILE A 55 -11.20 -0.92 4.73
C ILE A 55 -9.90 -0.94 5.53
N ALA A 56 -8.98 -0.05 5.16
CA ALA A 56 -7.77 0.20 5.92
C ALA A 56 -8.03 1.23 7.02
N ALA A 57 -7.60 0.94 8.25
CA ALA A 57 -7.68 1.84 9.38
C ALA A 57 -6.32 1.94 10.07
N VAL A 58 -5.89 3.16 10.38
CA VAL A 58 -4.68 3.41 11.17
C VAL A 58 -5.09 3.91 12.54
N THR A 59 -4.77 3.15 13.59
CA THR A 59 -5.07 3.52 14.98
C THR A 59 -3.87 3.18 15.86
N ASP A 60 -3.48 4.09 16.75
CA ASP A 60 -2.36 3.91 17.68
C ASP A 60 -1.06 3.46 17.00
N GLY A 61 -0.77 3.99 15.80
CA GLY A 61 0.42 3.62 15.01
C GLY A 61 0.40 2.22 14.40
N LYS A 62 -0.77 1.57 14.36
CA LYS A 62 -0.98 0.25 13.75
C LYS A 62 -1.93 0.37 12.56
N LEU A 63 -1.57 -0.27 11.46
CA LEU A 63 -2.42 -0.40 10.29
C LEU A 63 -3.19 -1.71 10.38
N SER A 64 -4.51 -1.66 10.42
CA SER A 64 -5.40 -2.81 10.30
C SER A 64 -6.20 -2.76 9.01
N ILE A 65 -6.33 -3.90 8.35
CA ILE A 65 -7.18 -4.06 7.18
C ILE A 65 -8.37 -4.95 7.57
N HIS A 66 -9.55 -4.53 7.14
CA HIS A 66 -10.83 -5.18 7.40
C HIS A 66 -11.56 -5.37 6.08
N ARG A 67 -12.33 -6.45 5.93
CA ARG A 67 -13.18 -6.67 4.75
C ARG A 67 -14.64 -6.73 5.17
N LEU A 68 -15.53 -6.12 4.38
CA LEU A 68 -16.96 -6.04 4.70
C LEU A 68 -17.65 -7.40 4.68
N GLU A 69 -17.30 -8.27 3.73
CA GLU A 69 -17.82 -9.63 3.63
C GLU A 69 -16.76 -10.68 3.99
N ARG A 70 -17.06 -11.51 5.00
CA ARG A 70 -16.24 -12.66 5.38
C ARG A 70 -16.57 -13.84 4.47
N SER A 71 -16.04 -13.84 3.25
CA SER A 71 -16.06 -15.07 2.46
C SER A 71 -15.14 -16.11 3.13
N ALA A 72 -15.66 -17.30 3.43
CA ALA A 72 -14.93 -18.38 4.08
C ALA A 72 -13.79 -18.99 3.23
N SER A 73 -13.55 -18.45 2.03
CA SER A 73 -12.62 -19.01 1.03
C SER A 73 -11.46 -18.09 0.63
N GLY A 74 -11.37 -16.86 1.15
CA GLY A 74 -10.28 -15.93 0.82
C GLY A 74 -9.25 -15.84 1.94
N ASP A 75 -7.96 -15.90 1.60
CA ASP A 75 -6.90 -15.64 2.57
C ASP A 75 -7.03 -14.18 3.08
N PRO A 76 -7.26 -13.97 4.39
CA PRO A 76 -7.42 -12.63 4.97
C PRO A 76 -6.14 -11.79 4.92
N SER A 77 -5.00 -12.40 4.62
CA SER A 77 -3.69 -11.76 4.67
C SER A 77 -3.35 -11.04 3.36
N ARG A 78 -3.22 -9.71 3.43
CA ARG A 78 -2.68 -8.92 2.31
C ARG A 78 -1.16 -9.01 2.34
N ALA A 79 -0.57 -9.61 1.31
CA ALA A 79 0.89 -9.69 1.20
C ALA A 79 1.49 -8.30 0.93
N ILE A 80 2.55 -7.96 1.67
CA ILE A 80 3.35 -6.77 1.38
C ILE A 80 4.14 -7.08 0.10
N GLN A 81 3.84 -6.37 -0.97
CA GLN A 81 4.54 -6.50 -2.23
C GLN A 81 5.70 -5.51 -2.28
N THR A 82 6.82 -5.96 -2.84
CA THR A 82 7.96 -5.08 -3.13
C THR A 82 7.88 -4.67 -4.59
N LEU A 83 7.72 -3.38 -4.83
CA LEU A 83 7.73 -2.83 -6.19
C LEU A 83 9.13 -3.00 -6.78
N GLN A 84 9.19 -3.59 -7.98
CA GLN A 84 10.43 -3.71 -8.77
C GLN A 84 10.62 -2.53 -9.74
N MET A 85 9.99 -1.39 -9.47
CA MET A 85 10.20 -0.18 -10.27
C MET A 85 11.43 0.54 -9.76
N GLU A 86 12.39 0.78 -10.66
CA GLU A 86 13.48 1.71 -10.39
C GLU A 86 12.96 3.15 -10.48
N LEU A 87 13.34 4.00 -9.53
CA LEU A 87 12.92 5.40 -9.44
C LEU A 87 13.13 6.16 -10.77
N GLN A 88 14.21 5.81 -11.48
CA GLN A 88 14.60 6.35 -12.78
C GLN A 88 13.54 6.14 -13.87
N GLN A 89 12.72 5.08 -13.79
CA GLN A 89 11.69 4.80 -14.78
C GLN A 89 10.51 5.77 -14.71
N ILE A 90 10.26 6.34 -13.53
CA ILE A 90 9.13 7.25 -13.28
C ILE A 90 9.57 8.71 -13.43
N MET A 91 10.84 9.00 -13.18
CA MET A 91 11.38 10.35 -13.33
C MET A 91 11.68 10.69 -14.80
N LYS A 92 11.63 11.99 -15.13
CA LYS A 92 11.99 12.49 -16.46
C LYS A 92 13.47 12.30 -16.82
N GLY A 93 14.36 12.22 -15.82
CA GLY A 93 15.79 12.09 -16.01
C GLY A 93 16.38 13.24 -16.85
N ASN A 94 17.18 12.90 -17.85
CA ASN A 94 17.88 13.86 -18.72
C ASN A 94 17.02 14.41 -19.87
N PHE A 95 15.73 14.04 -19.95
CA PHE A 95 14.85 14.48 -21.03
C PHE A 95 14.14 15.79 -20.72
N SER A 96 13.74 16.52 -21.77
CA SER A 96 13.01 17.79 -21.60
C SER A 96 11.54 17.57 -21.24
N ALA A 97 10.92 16.50 -21.77
CA ALA A 97 9.54 16.10 -21.56
C ALA A 97 9.39 14.57 -21.42
N PHE A 98 8.35 14.09 -20.73
CA PHE A 98 8.08 12.65 -20.53
C PHE A 98 7.83 11.92 -21.86
N MET A 99 7.08 12.53 -22.77
CA MET A 99 6.85 11.95 -24.11
C MET A 99 8.16 11.69 -24.86
N GLN A 100 9.14 12.58 -24.73
CA GLN A 100 10.46 12.39 -25.35
C GLN A 100 11.19 11.20 -24.73
N LYS A 101 11.19 11.10 -23.39
CA LYS A 101 11.75 9.95 -22.67
C LYS A 101 11.12 8.64 -23.16
N GLU A 102 9.80 8.56 -23.16
CA GLU A 102 9.05 7.35 -23.54
C GLU A 102 9.33 6.92 -24.99
N ILE A 103 9.47 7.88 -25.94
CA ILE A 103 9.84 7.56 -27.33
C ILE A 103 11.25 6.95 -27.40
N PHE A 104 12.20 7.49 -26.65
CA PHE A 104 13.58 6.99 -26.64
C PHE A 104 13.73 5.66 -25.88
N GLU A 105 12.87 5.37 -24.91
CA GLU A 105 12.87 4.12 -24.13
C GLU A 105 12.17 2.94 -24.84
N GLN A 106 11.53 3.17 -25.99
CA GLN A 106 10.83 2.10 -26.74
C GLN A 106 11.71 0.90 -27.09
N PRO A 107 12.97 1.05 -27.56
CA PRO A 107 13.81 -0.10 -27.92
C PRO A 107 14.09 -1.01 -26.71
N GLU A 108 14.39 -0.40 -25.55
CA GLU A 108 14.61 -1.15 -24.31
C GLU A 108 13.30 -1.78 -23.81
N SER A 109 12.18 -1.07 -23.91
CA SER A 109 10.85 -1.56 -23.55
C SER A 109 10.46 -2.81 -24.34
N VAL A 110 10.79 -2.85 -25.64
CA VAL A 110 10.58 -4.04 -26.49
C VAL A 110 11.47 -5.20 -26.02
N VAL A 111 12.75 -4.96 -25.74
CA VAL A 111 13.66 -6.01 -25.24
C VAL A 111 13.20 -6.56 -23.90
N ASN A 112 12.82 -5.69 -22.95
CA ASN A 112 12.32 -6.09 -21.64
C ASN A 112 11.01 -6.89 -21.74
N THR A 113 10.12 -6.53 -22.68
CA THR A 113 8.89 -7.28 -22.94
C THR A 113 9.17 -8.68 -23.52
N MET A 114 10.22 -8.83 -24.31
CA MET A 114 10.63 -10.11 -24.90
C MET A 114 11.48 -10.97 -23.96
N ARG A 115 12.02 -10.39 -22.87
CA ARG A 115 12.83 -11.10 -21.89
C ARG A 115 12.02 -12.23 -21.25
N GLY A 116 12.54 -13.47 -21.35
CA GLY A 116 11.86 -14.67 -20.86
C GLY A 116 10.89 -15.33 -21.85
N ARG A 117 10.76 -14.80 -23.07
CA ARG A 117 10.02 -15.41 -24.19
C ARG A 117 10.91 -15.89 -25.35
N VAL A 118 12.20 -15.55 -25.31
CA VAL A 118 13.25 -15.99 -26.25
C VAL A 118 14.24 -16.89 -25.53
#